data_AF-A0A7V6DFQ6-F1
#
_entry.id   AF-A0A7V6DFQ6-F1
#
_cell.length_a   1.000
_cell.length_b   1.000
_cell.length_c   1.000
_cell.angle_alpha   90.00
_cell.angle_beta   90.00
_cell.angle_gamma   90.00
#
_symmetry.space_group_name_H-M   'P 1'
#
loop_
_entity.id
_entity.type
_entity.pdbx_description
1 polymer ?
#
loop_
_entity_poly.entity_id
_entity_poly.type
_entity_poly.pdbx_seq_one_letter_code
_entity_poly.pdbx_strand_id
1 'polypeptide(L)'
;MEEHPVKRPGRNEPCHCGSGKKYKQCCLEKDEEAARAARATTVASPPPEPERPHRTPPPRRPAEQPWRQRGATRPFKKVSAPRKIGSS
;
A
#
# COMPACT_ATOMS: atom_id res chain seq x y z
N MET A 1 -32.88 -2.98 19.22
CA MET A 1 -31.66 -2.18 19.44
C MET A 1 -30.51 -3.08 19.03
N GLU A 2 -30.22 -3.08 17.73
CA GLU A 2 -29.31 -4.06 17.13
C GLU A 2 -27.87 -3.68 17.44
N GLU A 3 -27.29 -4.45 18.35
CA GLU A 3 -25.87 -4.49 18.68
C GLU A 3 -25.14 -5.06 17.45
N HIS A 4 -24.76 -4.20 16.51
CA HIS A 4 -23.83 -4.59 15.45
C HIS A 4 -22.44 -4.78 16.09
N PRO A 5 -21.89 -6.01 16.17
CA PRO A 5 -20.51 -6.18 16.57
C PRO A 5 -19.65 -5.39 15.59
N VAL A 6 -18.95 -4.37 16.09
CA VAL A 6 -18.19 -3.40 15.30
C VAL A 6 -17.05 -4.12 14.60
N LYS A 7 -17.39 -4.76 13.48
CA LYS A 7 -16.44 -5.30 12.52
C LYS A 7 -15.54 -4.14 12.16
N ARG A 8 -14.22 -4.33 12.31
CA ARG A 8 -13.21 -3.28 12.07
C ARG A 8 -13.57 -2.56 10.77
N PRO A 9 -13.90 -1.24 10.81
CA PRO A 9 -14.42 -0.56 9.64
C PRO A 9 -13.41 -0.64 8.50
N GLY A 10 -13.91 -0.72 7.27
CA GLY A 10 -13.05 -0.69 6.09
C GLY A 10 -12.19 0.57 6.07
N ARG A 11 -11.01 0.50 5.45
CA ARG A 11 -10.03 1.61 5.41
C ARG A 11 -10.63 2.98 5.03
N ASN A 12 -11.61 3.01 4.13
CA ASN A 12 -12.25 4.24 3.66
C ASN A 12 -13.55 4.61 4.40
N GLU A 13 -14.05 3.77 5.30
CA GLU A 13 -15.31 3.95 6.00
C GLU A 13 -15.18 4.99 7.13
N PRO A 14 -16.30 5.58 7.61
CA PRO A 14 -16.27 6.46 8.77
C PRO A 14 -15.66 5.75 9.98
N CYS A 15 -14.82 6.47 10.72
CA CYS A 15 -14.21 5.95 11.94
C CYS A 15 -15.28 5.67 13.01
N HIS A 16 -15.25 4.46 13.57
CA HIS A 16 -16.10 4.06 14.71
C HIS A 16 -15.82 4.88 15.99
N CYS A 17 -14.72 5.61 16.03
CA CYS A 17 -14.34 6.51 17.13
C CYS A 17 -15.19 7.78 17.21
N GLY A 18 -16.15 8.01 16.29
CA GLY A 18 -17.01 9.19 16.29
C GLY A 18 -16.36 10.46 15.76
N SER A 19 -15.15 10.38 15.17
CA SER A 19 -14.42 11.57 14.69
C SER A 19 -14.96 12.15 13.37
N GLY A 20 -15.89 11.47 12.70
CA GLY A 20 -16.41 11.84 11.38
C GLY A 20 -15.39 11.72 10.23
N LYS A 21 -14.14 11.35 10.52
CA LYS A 21 -13.07 11.15 9.53
C LYS A 21 -13.06 9.72 9.01
N LYS A 22 -12.48 9.49 7.83
CA LYS A 22 -12.25 8.14 7.28
C LYS A 22 -11.31 7.37 8.21
N TYR A 23 -11.55 6.07 8.42
CA TYR A 23 -10.77 5.22 9.33
C TYR A 23 -9.25 5.31 9.05
N LYS A 24 -8.84 5.36 7.78
CA LYS A 24 -7.44 5.52 7.36
C LYS A 24 -6.74 6.82 7.79
N GLN A 25 -7.49 7.84 8.16
CA GLN A 25 -6.97 9.16 8.56
C GLN A 25 -7.18 9.40 10.07
N CYS A 26 -7.55 8.36 10.82
CA CYS A 26 -7.89 8.51 12.24
C CYS A 26 -7.33 7.36 13.08
N CYS A 27 -8.03 6.22 13.16
CA CYS A 27 -7.61 5.12 14.02
C CYS A 27 -6.63 4.16 13.33
N LEU A 28 -6.56 4.16 11.99
CA LEU A 28 -5.66 3.25 11.27
C LEU A 28 -4.19 3.51 11.60
N GLU A 29 -3.74 4.76 11.65
CA GLU A 29 -2.33 5.08 11.95
C GLU A 29 -1.93 4.60 13.36
N LYS A 30 -2.83 4.77 14.33
CA LYS A 30 -2.65 4.28 15.70
C LYS A 30 -2.63 2.75 15.77
N ASP A 31 -3.50 2.09 15.02
CA ASP A 31 -3.55 0.62 14.93
C ASP A 31 -2.29 0.06 14.25
N GLU A 32 -1.78 0.73 13.20
CA GLU A 32 -0.53 0.34 12.53
C GLU A 32 0.69 0.54 13.44
N GLU A 33 0.74 1.60 14.23
CA GLU A 33 1.79 1.82 15.23
C GLU A 33 1.74 0.76 16.34
N ALA A 34 0.55 0.48 16.87
CA ALA A 34 0.34 -0.58 17.85
C ALA A 34 0.70 -1.97 17.29
N ALA A 35 0.32 -2.27 16.04
CA ALA A 35 0.68 -3.51 15.36
C ALA A 35 2.19 -3.62 15.13
N ARG A 36 2.87 -2.51 14.81
CA ARG A 36 4.32 -2.46 14.67
C ARG A 36 5.03 -2.73 16.00
N ALA A 37 4.55 -2.12 17.09
CA ALA A 37 5.06 -2.37 18.44
C ALA A 37 4.83 -3.84 18.88
N ALA A 38 3.65 -4.39 18.60
CA ALA A 38 3.32 -5.79 18.86
C ALA A 38 4.20 -6.76 18.04
N ARG A 39 4.53 -6.40 16.80
CA ARG A 39 5.45 -7.17 15.96
C ARG A 39 6.90 -7.09 16.44
N ALA A 40 7.34 -5.96 17.01
CA ALA A 40 8.68 -5.84 17.56
C ALA A 40 8.90 -6.74 18.78
N THR A 41 7.90 -6.88 19.65
CA THR A 41 8.01 -7.75 20.85
C THR A 41 7.90 -9.24 20.51
N THR A 42 7.15 -9.61 19.47
CA THR A 42 6.99 -11.01 19.03
C THR A 42 8.18 -11.54 18.20
N VAL A 43 9.06 -10.66 17.73
CA VAL A 43 10.26 -11.01 16.94
C VAL A 43 11.53 -11.09 17.80
N ALA A 44 11.42 -11.01 19.13
CA ALA A 44 12.55 -11.28 20.02
C ALA A 44 12.95 -12.78 20.08
N SER A 45 12.13 -13.67 19.51
CA SER A 45 12.53 -15.03 19.19
C SER A 45 11.73 -15.44 17.94
N PRO A 46 12.33 -15.57 16.75
CA PRO A 46 11.69 -16.40 15.74
C PRO A 46 11.43 -17.75 16.42
N PRO A 47 10.19 -18.31 16.40
CA PRO A 47 10.03 -19.70 16.80
C PRO A 47 11.07 -20.49 16.01
N PRO A 48 11.79 -21.47 16.62
CA PRO A 48 12.83 -22.20 15.91
C PRO A 48 12.18 -22.84 14.68
N GLU A 49 12.33 -22.16 13.54
CA GLU A 49 11.84 -22.62 12.26
C GLU A 49 12.63 -23.89 11.99
N PRO A 50 12.00 -25.06 11.79
CA PRO A 50 12.74 -26.27 11.46
C PRO A 50 13.56 -25.93 10.21
N GLU A 51 14.88 -25.95 10.34
CA GLU A 51 15.82 -25.34 9.40
C GLU A 51 15.45 -25.70 7.97
N ARG A 52 14.76 -24.78 7.30
CA ARG A 52 14.47 -24.93 5.88
C ARG A 52 15.82 -24.70 5.19
N PRO A 53 16.31 -25.63 4.36
CA PRO A 53 17.59 -25.45 3.69
C PRO A 53 17.54 -24.12 2.96
N HIS A 54 18.50 -23.25 3.28
CA HIS A 54 18.66 -21.95 2.67
C HIS A 54 18.87 -22.15 1.18
N ARG A 55 17.78 -22.07 0.41
CA ARG A 55 17.87 -22.10 -1.05
C ARG A 55 18.54 -20.82 -1.50
N THR A 56 19.64 -20.95 -2.22
CA THR A 56 20.23 -19.84 -2.97
C THR A 56 19.14 -19.19 -3.82
N PRO A 57 18.91 -17.88 -3.72
CA PRO A 57 17.92 -17.21 -4.55
C PRO A 57 18.31 -17.42 -6.02
N PRO A 58 17.34 -17.72 -6.91
CA PRO A 58 17.65 -17.87 -8.32
C PRO A 58 18.24 -16.56 -8.86
N PRO A 59 19.12 -16.63 -9.88
CA PRO A 59 19.64 -15.43 -10.51
C PRO A 59 18.49 -14.56 -11.02
N ARG A 60 18.67 -13.23 -10.97
CA ARG A 60 17.68 -12.28 -11.49
C ARG A 60 17.40 -12.64 -12.95
N ARG A 61 16.13 -12.94 -13.28
CA ARG A 61 15.72 -13.18 -14.66
C ARG A 61 16.08 -11.95 -15.51
N PRO A 62 16.52 -12.13 -16.77
CA PRO A 62 16.78 -11.02 -17.67
C PRO A 62 15.53 -10.13 -17.78
N ALA A 63 15.74 -8.82 -17.84
CA ALA A 63 14.70 -7.80 -17.82
C ALA A 63 13.76 -7.81 -19.04
N GLU A 64 14.01 -8.71 -20.00
CA GLU A 64 13.25 -8.84 -21.23
C GLU A 64 11.95 -9.61 -20.99
N GLN A 65 10.99 -8.88 -20.44
CA GLN A 65 9.62 -9.35 -20.34
C GLN A 65 8.90 -9.03 -21.66
N PRO A 66 8.07 -9.92 -22.23
CA PRO A 66 7.48 -9.74 -23.57
C PRO A 66 6.53 -8.53 -23.69
N TRP A 67 5.99 -8.03 -22.56
CA TRP A 67 5.21 -6.79 -22.53
C TRP A 67 6.07 -5.53 -22.62
N ARG A 68 7.39 -5.61 -22.44
CA ARG A 68 8.33 -4.50 -22.66
C ARG A 68 8.68 -4.32 -24.14
N GLN A 69 8.69 -5.41 -24.92
CA GLN A 69 8.95 -5.38 -26.37
C GLN A 69 7.80 -4.77 -27.18
N ARG A 70 6.54 -4.90 -26.71
CA ARG A 70 5.38 -4.25 -27.35
C ARG A 70 5.23 -2.81 -26.85
N GLY A 71 6.18 -1.96 -27.23
CA GLY A 71 6.23 -0.58 -26.78
C GLY A 71 7.14 0.27 -27.65
N ALA A 72 7.04 0.15 -28.98
CA ALA A 72 7.48 1.22 -29.88
C ALA A 72 6.62 2.46 -29.59
N THR A 73 7.01 3.23 -28.57
CA THR A 73 6.37 4.49 -28.23
C THR A 73 6.58 5.44 -29.41
N ARG A 74 5.51 5.78 -30.13
CA ARG A 74 5.49 7.01 -30.92
C ARG A 74 5.86 8.14 -29.95
N PRO A 75 6.86 9.01 -30.24
CA PRO A 75 7.19 10.09 -29.34
C PRO A 75 5.98 11.03 -29.26
N PHE A 76 5.36 11.10 -28.07
CA PHE A 76 4.33 12.09 -27.81
C PHE A 76 4.99 13.47 -27.90
N LYS A 77 4.82 14.15 -29.04
CA LYS A 77 5.31 15.52 -29.20
C LYS A 77 4.57 16.39 -28.18
N LYS A 78 5.27 16.78 -27.11
CA LYS A 78 4.71 17.68 -26.11
C LYS A 78 4.63 19.08 -26.68
N VAL A 79 3.56 19.36 -27.42
CA VAL A 79 3.22 20.73 -27.83
C VAL A 79 2.69 21.43 -26.59
N SER A 80 3.49 22.34 -26.03
CA SER A 80 3.07 23.19 -24.92
C SER A 80 2.22 24.32 -25.50
N ALA A 81 0.89 24.17 -25.47
CA ALA A 81 0.00 25.27 -25.82
C ALA A 81 0.09 26.37 -24.75
N PRO A 82 0.25 27.66 -25.12
CA PRO A 82 0.25 28.75 -24.15
C PRO A 82 -1.11 28.82 -23.45
N ARG A 83 -1.11 28.94 -22.13
CA ARG A 83 -2.34 29.18 -21.36
C ARG A 83 -2.88 30.55 -21.76
N LYS A 84 -4.10 30.59 -22.32
CA LYS A 84 -4.85 31.83 -22.62
C LYS A 84 -4.90 32.68 -21.34
N ILE A 85 -4.17 33.79 -21.32
CA ILE A 85 -4.36 34.84 -20.34
C ILE A 85 -5.53 35.70 -20.80
N GLY A 86 -6.54 35.86 -19.94
CA GLY A 86 -7.56 36.90 -20.01
C GLY A 86 -8.36 37.02 -21.31
N SER A 87 -9.55 36.40 -21.36
CA SER A 87 -10.65 36.97 -22.12
C SER A 87 -11.41 37.89 -21.16
N SER A 88 -11.64 39.14 -21.57
CA SER A 88 -12.37 40.20 -20.86
C SER A 88 -13.66 39.76 -20.19
#